data_AF-A0A2R4JYB3-F1
#
_entry.id   AF-A0A2R4JYB3-F1
#
_cell.length_a   1.000
_cell.length_b   1.000
_cell.length_c   1.000
_cell.angle_alpha   90.00
_cell.angle_beta   90.00
_cell.angle_gamma   90.00
#
_symmetry.space_group_name_H-M   'P 1'
#
loop_
_entity.id
_entity.type
_entity.pdbx_description
1 polymer ?
#
loop_
_entity_poly.entity_id
_entity_poly.type
_entity_poly.pdbx_seq_one_letter_code
_entity_poly.pdbx_strand_id
1 'polypeptide(L)'
;MPSSPEPGTRESAHEEEPWLSSDEVAKLWPVRKDWLPGVAHRADVRVRRSGGASRGTWGAEPTFYHFHPGDVRRAAPAIAEGHLDIPSNWRTDTPDGRRTEFWGTLIARVAGTLLLVAVLCGLLLILGTAVFLLTVE
;
A
#
# COMPACT_ATOMS: atom_id res chain seq x y z
N MET A 1 29.95 56.46 3.12
CA MET A 1 29.44 55.22 3.77
C MET A 1 28.96 55.59 5.18
N PRO A 2 27.87 54.99 5.71
CA PRO A 2 27.44 53.62 5.49
C PRO A 2 25.98 53.42 5.00
N SER A 3 25.89 52.39 4.16
CA SER A 3 24.83 51.43 3.86
C SER A 3 23.57 51.42 4.75
N SER A 4 22.41 51.66 4.14
CA SER A 4 21.14 51.10 4.63
C SER A 4 21.05 49.63 4.21
N PRO A 5 20.73 48.69 5.12
CA PRO A 5 20.54 47.28 4.77
C PRO A 5 19.23 47.08 4.01
N GLU A 6 19.29 46.31 2.91
CA GLU A 6 18.13 45.86 2.14
C GLU A 6 17.16 45.07 3.04
N PRO A 7 15.84 45.38 3.00
CA PRO A 7 14.88 44.60 3.73
C PRO A 7 14.45 43.38 2.89
N GLY A 8 14.63 42.20 3.48
CA GLY A 8 13.88 41.01 3.11
C GLY A 8 14.49 40.16 2.02
N THR A 9 15.53 39.40 2.39
CA THR A 9 15.64 38.03 1.89
C THR A 9 14.30 37.37 2.15
N ARG A 10 13.47 37.25 1.11
CA ARG A 10 12.29 36.39 1.12
C ARG A 10 12.79 35.03 1.60
N GLU A 11 12.33 34.62 2.78
CA GLU A 11 12.41 33.22 3.19
C GLU A 11 12.02 32.41 1.98
N SER A 12 12.98 31.60 1.54
CA SER A 12 12.81 30.62 0.48
C SER A 12 11.46 29.98 0.70
N ALA A 13 10.59 30.10 -0.31
CA ALA A 13 9.52 29.15 -0.49
C ALA A 13 10.19 27.77 -0.36
N HIS A 14 10.05 27.14 0.81
CA HIS A 14 10.24 25.72 0.92
C HIS A 14 9.27 25.19 -0.12
N GLU A 15 9.80 24.72 -1.24
CA GLU A 15 9.07 23.78 -2.07
C GLU A 15 8.66 22.68 -1.10
N GLU A 16 7.39 22.70 -0.67
CA GLU A 16 6.85 21.69 0.21
C GLU A 16 7.01 20.38 -0.55
N GLU A 17 8.04 19.62 -0.17
CA GLU A 17 8.40 18.39 -0.86
C GLU A 17 7.15 17.50 -0.95
N PRO A 18 6.82 16.97 -2.15
CA PRO A 18 5.58 16.27 -2.36
C PRO A 18 5.44 15.09 -1.40
N TRP A 19 4.22 14.89 -0.90
CA TRP A 19 3.93 13.79 0.01
C TRP A 19 4.20 12.45 -0.68
N LEU A 20 4.91 11.56 0.02
CA LEU A 20 5.37 10.29 -0.54
C LEU A 20 4.23 9.27 -0.57
N SER A 21 4.10 8.56 -1.67
CA SER A 21 3.23 7.41 -1.79
C SER A 21 3.74 6.22 -0.98
N SER A 22 2.87 5.24 -0.75
CA SER A 22 3.25 3.99 -0.08
C SER A 22 4.37 3.24 -0.81
N ASP A 23 4.44 3.32 -2.15
CA ASP A 23 5.49 2.67 -2.95
C ASP A 23 6.86 3.34 -2.76
N GLU A 24 6.88 4.66 -2.59
CA GLU A 24 8.11 5.40 -2.32
C GLU A 24 8.62 5.12 -0.91
N VAL A 25 7.73 5.06 0.09
CA VAL A 25 8.11 4.73 1.47
C VAL A 25 8.57 3.28 1.59
N ALA A 26 7.94 2.33 0.89
CA ALA A 26 8.34 0.92 0.89
C ALA A 26 9.77 0.69 0.35
N LYS A 27 10.31 1.61 -0.46
CA LYS A 27 11.72 1.57 -0.90
C LYS A 27 12.69 2.04 0.17
N LEU A 28 12.23 2.90 1.08
CA LEU A 28 13.05 3.51 2.12
C LEU A 28 13.03 2.71 3.41
N TRP A 29 11.92 2.04 3.71
CA TRP A 29 11.72 1.29 4.94
C TRP A 29 11.66 -0.22 4.67
N PRO A 30 12.29 -1.06 5.49
CA PRO A 30 12.19 -2.52 5.39
C PRO A 30 10.83 -3.02 5.93
N VAL A 31 9.73 -2.50 5.41
CA VAL A 31 8.36 -2.74 5.87
C VAL A 31 7.45 -3.02 4.68
N ARG A 32 6.57 -4.02 4.81
CA ARG A 32 5.60 -4.36 3.77
C ARG A 32 4.57 -3.24 3.60
N LYS A 33 4.19 -2.98 2.34
CA LYS A 33 3.31 -1.86 1.95
C LYS A 33 2.02 -1.77 2.76
N ASP A 34 1.36 -2.90 3.00
CA ASP A 34 0.08 -2.98 3.72
C ASP A 34 0.17 -2.53 5.19
N TRP A 35 1.36 -2.60 5.78
CA TRP A 35 1.61 -2.26 7.18
C TRP A 35 2.26 -0.89 7.37
N LEU A 36 2.59 -0.18 6.29
CA LEU A 36 3.19 1.15 6.33
C LEU A 36 2.39 2.16 7.16
N PRO A 37 1.05 2.25 7.06
CA PRO A 37 0.28 3.18 7.89
C PRO A 37 0.41 2.87 9.39
N GLY A 38 0.46 1.59 9.75
CA GLY A 38 0.65 1.16 11.14
C GLY A 38 2.04 1.48 11.67
N VAL A 39 3.08 1.28 10.86
CA VAL A 39 4.46 1.65 11.25
C VAL A 39 4.63 3.16 11.31
N ALA A 40 4.06 3.90 10.35
CA ALA A 40 4.08 5.36 10.34
C ALA A 40 3.45 5.94 11.60
N HIS A 41 2.34 5.37 12.07
CA HIS A 41 1.74 5.79 13.33
C HIS A 41 2.66 5.55 14.54
N ARG A 42 3.36 4.41 14.61
CA ARG A 42 4.34 4.13 15.68
C ARG A 42 5.56 5.03 15.64
N ALA A 43 5.97 5.44 14.45
CA ALA A 43 7.14 6.29 14.21
C ALA A 43 6.82 7.81 14.25
N ASP A 44 5.60 8.18 14.64
CA ASP A 44 5.10 9.56 14.67
C ASP A 44 5.30 10.29 13.32
N VAL A 45 4.94 9.60 12.23
CA VAL A 45 4.97 10.12 10.87
C VAL A 45 3.59 10.61 10.48
N ARG A 46 3.51 11.84 9.97
CA ARG A 46 2.24 12.39 9.46
C ARG A 46 1.79 11.64 8.22
N VAL A 47 0.51 11.23 8.22
CA VAL A 47 -0.12 10.48 7.13
C VAL A 47 -1.39 11.18 6.65
N ARG A 48 -1.54 11.34 5.34
CA ARG A 48 -2.77 11.76 4.66
C ARG A 48 -3.42 10.53 4.02
N ARG A 49 -4.72 10.39 4.22
CA ARG A 49 -5.54 9.37 3.60
C ARG A 49 -6.38 9.99 2.49
N SER A 50 -6.43 9.37 1.32
CA SER A 50 -7.40 9.67 0.27
C SER A 50 -8.15 8.41 -0.16
N GLY A 51 -9.36 8.59 -0.69
CA GLY A 51 -10.26 7.48 -1.00
C GLY A 51 -10.81 6.79 0.25
N GLY A 52 -11.27 5.54 0.11
CA GLY A 52 -11.94 4.82 1.20
C GLY A 52 -13.37 5.28 1.48
N ALA A 53 -13.90 6.21 0.70
CA ALA A 53 -15.29 6.62 0.79
C ALA A 53 -16.21 5.45 0.43
N SER A 54 -17.32 5.32 1.15
CA SER A 54 -18.35 4.34 0.81
C SER A 54 -19.02 4.74 -0.51
N ARG A 55 -19.12 3.79 -1.43
CA ARG A 55 -19.92 3.86 -2.66
C ARG A 55 -21.27 3.15 -2.50
N GLY A 56 -21.76 3.02 -1.26
CA GLY A 56 -23.01 2.33 -0.96
C GLY A 56 -22.98 0.87 -1.38
N THR A 57 -23.89 0.46 -2.26
CA THR A 57 -24.02 -0.91 -2.79
C THR A 57 -22.78 -1.40 -3.52
N TRP A 58 -21.93 -0.50 -4.02
CA TRP A 58 -20.74 -0.83 -4.80
C TRP A 58 -19.46 -0.96 -3.94
N GLY A 59 -19.60 -1.01 -2.61
CA GLY A 59 -18.49 -1.19 -1.69
C GLY A 59 -17.81 0.11 -1.31
N ALA A 60 -16.49 0.08 -1.10
CA ALA A 60 -15.70 1.25 -0.73
C ALA A 60 -14.64 1.55 -1.80
N GLU A 61 -14.32 2.83 -1.97
CA GLU A 61 -13.18 3.22 -2.80
C GLU A 61 -11.87 2.67 -2.27
N PRO A 62 -10.88 2.38 -3.15
CA PRO A 62 -9.53 2.09 -2.72
C PRO A 62 -9.02 3.20 -1.79
N THR A 63 -8.34 2.80 -0.73
CA THR A 63 -7.72 3.75 0.21
C THR A 63 -6.25 3.92 -0.16
N PHE A 64 -5.81 5.16 -0.32
CA PHE A 64 -4.42 5.52 -0.60
C PHE A 64 -3.83 6.31 0.57
N TYR A 65 -2.60 5.99 0.95
CA TYR A 65 -1.86 6.64 2.02
C TYR A 65 -0.67 7.40 1.46
N HIS A 66 -0.55 8.66 1.90
CA HIS A 66 0.52 9.57 1.57
C HIS A 66 1.24 9.99 2.86
N PHE A 67 2.56 10.05 2.85
CA PHE A 67 3.39 10.23 4.04
C PHE A 67 4.23 11.49 3.93
N HIS A 68 4.41 12.20 5.04
CA HIS A 68 5.22 13.42 5.05
C HIS A 68 6.71 13.08 4.83
N PRO A 69 7.37 13.64 3.80
CA PRO A 69 8.71 13.21 3.38
C PRO A 69 9.77 13.43 4.46
N GLY A 70 9.71 14.57 5.16
CA GLY A 70 10.65 14.88 6.25
C GLY A 70 10.52 13.92 7.44
N ASP A 71 9.30 13.48 7.75
CA ASP A 71 9.06 12.59 8.88
C ASP A 71 9.50 11.16 8.50
N VAL A 72 9.27 10.75 7.25
CA VAL A 72 9.72 9.46 6.70
C VAL A 72 11.23 9.32 6.75
N ARG A 73 11.97 10.35 6.32
CA ARG A 73 13.44 10.36 6.36
C ARG A 73 13.98 10.33 7.78
N ARG A 74 13.38 11.10 8.69
CA ARG A 74 13.74 11.12 10.11
C ARG A 74 13.56 9.74 10.77
N ALA A 75 12.48 9.05 10.45
CA ALA A 75 12.15 7.75 11.04
C ALA A 75 12.89 6.56 10.39
N ALA A 76 13.39 6.71 9.14
CA ALA A 76 14.08 5.65 8.42
C ALA A 76 15.21 4.94 9.21
N PRO A 77 16.18 5.65 9.84
CA PRO A 77 17.24 4.97 10.61
C PRO A 77 16.68 4.21 11.82
N ALA A 78 15.77 4.81 12.58
CA ALA A 78 15.15 4.17 13.75
C ALA A 78 14.38 2.88 13.38
N ILE A 79 13.74 2.86 12.20
CA ILE A 79 13.03 1.69 11.68
C ILE A 79 14.02 0.63 11.21
N ALA A 80 15.04 1.02 10.45
CA ALA A 80 16.04 0.10 9.92
C ALA A 80 16.82 -0.59 11.05
N GLU A 81 17.27 0.18 12.05
CA GLU A 81 18.06 -0.30 13.20
C GLU A 81 17.21 -1.06 14.24
N GLY A 82 15.89 -1.09 14.08
CA GLY A 82 15.01 -1.84 14.99
C GLY A 82 14.76 -1.15 16.33
N HIS A 83 14.96 0.17 16.41
CA HIS A 83 14.66 0.97 17.60
C HIS A 83 13.14 1.13 17.85
N LEU A 84 12.32 0.85 16.83
CA LEU A 84 10.86 0.80 16.92
C LEU A 84 10.37 -0.64 17.04
N ASP A 85 9.45 -0.86 17.99
CA ASP A 85 8.76 -2.14 18.15
C ASP A 85 7.80 -2.39 16.98
N ILE A 86 8.33 -3.04 15.94
CA ILE A 86 7.61 -3.42 14.73
C ILE A 86 7.57 -4.94 14.68
N PRO A 87 6.37 -5.56 14.61
CA PRO A 87 6.24 -7.01 14.48
C PRO A 87 7.09 -7.58 13.34
N SER A 88 7.79 -8.69 13.59
CA SER A 88 8.72 -9.29 12.62
C SER A 88 8.03 -9.62 11.30
N ASN A 89 6.77 -10.07 11.35
CA ASN A 89 5.95 -10.38 10.18
C ASN A 89 5.56 -9.14 9.35
N TRP A 90 5.71 -7.91 9.85
CA TRP A 90 5.42 -6.69 9.09
C TRP A 90 6.63 -6.21 8.29
N ARG A 91 7.83 -6.60 8.73
CA ARG A 91 9.09 -6.23 8.10
C ARG A 91 9.37 -7.08 6.85
N THR A 92 10.21 -6.59 5.95
CA THR A 92 10.64 -7.30 4.73
C THR A 92 12.04 -7.90 4.84
N ASP A 93 12.84 -7.44 5.81
CA ASP A 93 14.19 -7.92 6.06
C ASP A 93 14.25 -9.18 6.95
N THR A 94 13.13 -9.54 7.59
CA THR A 94 13.04 -10.73 8.46
C THR A 94 12.63 -12.00 7.68
N PRO A 95 13.03 -13.20 8.14
CA PRO A 95 12.55 -14.46 7.59
C PRO A 95 11.02 -14.62 7.68
N ASP A 96 10.43 -14.22 8.81
CA ASP A 96 8.98 -14.32 9.05
C ASP A 96 8.17 -13.44 8.09
N GLY A 97 8.67 -12.22 7.86
CA GLY A 97 8.09 -11.27 6.92
C GLY A 97 8.07 -11.81 5.49
N ARG A 98 9.22 -12.30 5.01
CA ARG A 98 9.35 -12.91 3.68
C ARG A 98 8.46 -14.14 3.53
N ARG A 99 8.39 -15.00 4.56
CA ARG A 99 7.51 -16.17 4.55
C ARG A 99 6.05 -15.76 4.45
N THR A 100 5.62 -14.76 5.21
CA THR A 100 4.23 -14.30 5.20
C THR A 100 3.83 -13.70 3.86
N GLU A 101 4.71 -12.92 3.23
CA GLU A 101 4.50 -12.39 1.89
C GLU A 101 4.41 -13.49 0.82
N PHE A 102 5.31 -14.48 0.89
CA PHE A 102 5.30 -15.62 -0.01
C PHE A 102 3.99 -16.41 0.07
N TRP A 103 3.58 -16.80 1.28
CA TRP A 103 2.35 -17.56 1.49
C TRP A 103 1.11 -16.77 1.13
N GLY A 104 1.05 -15.47 1.48
CA GLY A 104 -0.05 -14.60 1.07
C GLY A 104 -0.19 -14.51 -0.45
N THR A 105 0.92 -14.29 -1.15
CA THR A 105 0.94 -14.22 -2.62
C THR A 105 0.57 -15.55 -3.26
N LEU A 106 1.08 -16.66 -2.73
CA LEU A 106 0.79 -17.99 -3.24
C LEU A 106 -0.70 -18.33 -3.07
N ILE A 107 -1.27 -18.10 -1.88
CA ILE A 107 -2.68 -18.34 -1.60
C ILE A 107 -3.56 -17.50 -2.53
N ALA A 108 -3.26 -16.21 -2.69
CA ALA A 108 -4.03 -15.32 -3.57
C ALA A 108 -4.02 -15.82 -5.03
N ARG A 109 -2.86 -16.24 -5.54
CA ARG A 109 -2.72 -16.79 -6.90
C ARG A 109 -3.48 -18.11 -7.06
N VAL A 110 -3.32 -19.04 -6.12
CA VAL A 110 -4.00 -20.34 -6.17
C VAL A 110 -5.51 -20.15 -6.11
N ALA A 111 -6.01 -19.33 -5.17
CA ALA A 111 -7.43 -19.04 -5.04
C ALA A 111 -8.00 -18.36 -6.31
N GLY A 112 -7.28 -17.38 -6.88
CA GLY A 112 -7.68 -16.71 -8.12
C GLY A 112 -7.74 -17.68 -9.31
N THR A 113 -6.74 -18.54 -9.46
CA THR A 113 -6.72 -19.56 -10.53
C THR A 113 -7.85 -20.57 -10.36
N LEU A 114 -8.07 -21.08 -9.14
CA LEU A 114 -9.16 -22.03 -8.88
C LEU A 114 -10.54 -21.41 -9.14
N LEU A 115 -10.74 -20.15 -8.74
CA LEU A 115 -11.96 -19.42 -9.03
C LEU A 115 -12.19 -19.28 -10.54
N LEU A 116 -11.15 -18.94 -11.30
CA LEU A 116 -11.24 -18.82 -12.76
C LEU A 116 -11.61 -20.15 -13.41
N VAL A 117 -10.96 -21.25 -13.00
CA VAL A 117 -11.28 -22.60 -13.49
C VAL A 117 -12.72 -22.97 -13.15
N ALA A 118 -13.17 -22.70 -11.92
CA ALA A 118 -14.54 -22.99 -11.50
C ALA A 118 -15.57 -22.22 -12.33
N VAL A 119 -15.33 -20.92 -12.62
CA VAL A 119 -16.18 -20.11 -13.49
C VAL A 119 -16.23 -20.68 -14.91
N LEU A 120 -15.08 -21.04 -15.48
CA LEU A 120 -15.01 -21.63 -16.82
C LEU A 120 -15.76 -22.97 -16.90
N CYS A 121 -15.54 -23.86 -15.92
CA CYS A 121 -16.29 -25.12 -15.85
C CYS A 121 -17.79 -24.87 -15.71
N GLY A 122 -18.21 -23.93 -14.88
CA GLY A 122 -19.60 -23.54 -14.73
C GLY A 122 -20.22 -23.06 -16.05
N LEU A 123 -19.52 -22.19 -16.78
CA LEU A 123 -19.96 -21.70 -18.09
C LEU A 123 -20.09 -22.82 -19.13
N LEU A 124 -19.11 -23.74 -19.18
CA LEU A 124 -19.15 -24.89 -20.08
C LEU A 124 -20.30 -25.84 -19.75
N LEU A 125 -20.59 -26.05 -18.46
CA LEU A 125 -21.73 -26.87 -18.03
C LEU A 125 -23.07 -26.21 -18.40
N ILE A 126 -23.22 -24.91 -18.20
CA ILE A 126 -24.42 -24.15 -18.62
C ILE A 126 -24.59 -24.23 -20.14
N LEU A 127 -23.51 -24.05 -20.90
CA LEU A 127 -23.55 -24.14 -22.35
C LEU A 127 -23.92 -25.56 -22.81
N GLY A 128 -23.29 -26.59 -22.25
CA GLY A 128 -23.56 -27.98 -22.58
C GLY A 128 -24.99 -28.40 -22.25
N THR A 129 -25.51 -27.97 -21.10
CA THR A 129 -26.91 -28.23 -20.72
C THR A 129 -27.89 -27.49 -21.64
N ALA A 130 -27.63 -26.24 -22.00
CA ALA A 130 -28.46 -25.49 -22.94
C ALA A 130 -28.49 -26.14 -24.34
N VAL A 131 -27.32 -26.54 -24.88
CA VAL A 131 -27.24 -27.26 -26.16
C VAL A 131 -28.00 -28.58 -26.08
N PHE A 132 -27.79 -29.37 -25.02
CA PHE A 132 -28.49 -30.63 -24.84
C PHE A 132 -30.00 -30.44 -24.85
N LEU A 133 -30.52 -29.49 -24.08
CA LEU A 133 -31.95 -29.17 -24.05
C LEU A 133 -32.49 -28.75 -25.43
N LEU A 134 -31.76 -27.92 -26.18
CA LEU A 134 -32.16 -27.46 -27.52
C LEU A 134 -32.08 -28.54 -28.60
N THR A 135 -31.29 -29.60 -28.40
CA THR A 135 -31.12 -30.70 -29.37
C THR A 135 -32.05 -31.89 -29.12
N VAL A 136 -32.68 -31.95 -27.95
CA VAL A 136 -33.55 -33.05 -27.54
C VAL A 136 -35.05 -32.72 -27.74
N GLU A 137 -35.38 -31.46 -28.05
CA GLU A 137 -36.66 -31.06 -28.67
C GLU A 137 -36.70 -31.36 -30.17
#